data_AF-Q29GX8-F1
#
_entry.id   AF-Q29GX8-F1
#
_cell.length_a   1.000
_cell.length_b   1.000
_cell.length_c   1.000
_cell.angle_alpha   90.00
_cell.angle_beta   90.00
_cell.angle_gamma   90.00
#
_symmetry.space_group_name_H-M   'P 1'
#
loop_
_entity.id
_entity.type
_entity.pdbx_description
1 polymer ?
#
loop_
_entity_poly.entity_id
_entity_poly.type
_entity_poly.pdbx_seq_one_letter_code
_entity_poly.pdbx_strand_id
1 'polypeptide(L)'
;MEIFESCCRTCGSECLEALNIFEEKVTVLNKQVTLLDIVATCLPSSLPSLNENDDYPKQICRICVKKVILAYEFHDTWITAHAEFNVALKFEQRRKRSLASRTQAKPKVDYPAYPTRGDAIEDAHQTDDSPNTVVFKIEPETAPSSTDVALELLTDATPTKDGTSIKCGFCEERFHTTKACRFHCRFVHGV
;
A
#
# COMPACT_ATOMS: atom_id res chain seq x y z
N MET A 1 39.90 -11.65 34.34
CA MET A 1 38.70 -12.40 33.90
C MET A 1 37.75 -11.32 33.43
N GLU A 2 37.52 -11.22 32.12
CA GLU A 2 36.65 -10.18 31.56
C GLU A 2 35.21 -10.49 31.98
N ILE A 3 34.67 -9.71 32.91
CA ILE A 3 33.36 -9.97 33.54
C ILE A 3 32.21 -10.00 32.51
N PHE A 4 32.45 -9.49 31.30
CA PHE A 4 31.45 -9.38 30.23
C PHE A 4 31.65 -10.37 29.07
N GLU A 5 32.68 -11.22 29.10
CA GLU A 5 32.92 -12.25 28.07
C GLU A 5 31.87 -13.36 28.03
N SER A 6 30.91 -13.37 28.96
CA SER A 6 29.77 -14.28 28.95
C SER A 6 28.42 -13.56 28.96
N CYS A 7 28.40 -12.23 29.04
CA CYS A 7 27.16 -11.47 29.18
C CYS A 7 26.57 -11.07 27.83
N CYS A 8 25.26 -11.29 27.65
CA CYS A 8 24.55 -10.80 26.48
C CYS A 8 24.30 -9.29 26.58
N ARG A 9 24.77 -8.53 25.58
CA ARG A 9 24.57 -7.07 25.44
C ARG A 9 23.10 -6.65 25.46
N THR A 10 22.19 -7.51 25.01
CA THR A 10 20.77 -7.21 24.89
C THR A 10 19.96 -7.55 26.13
N CYS A 11 20.16 -8.73 26.73
CA CYS A 11 19.36 -9.19 27.88
C CYS A 11 20.10 -9.13 29.22
N GLY A 12 21.39 -8.82 29.22
CA GLY A 12 22.23 -8.74 30.42
C GLY A 12 22.47 -10.08 31.13
N SER A 13 22.01 -11.19 30.54
CA SER A 13 22.16 -12.52 31.13
C SER A 13 23.48 -13.17 30.72
N GLU A 14 24.06 -13.95 31.62
CA GLU A 14 25.19 -14.82 31.32
C GLU A 14 24.75 -15.98 30.40
N CYS A 15 25.49 -16.20 29.32
CA CYS A 15 25.14 -17.10 28.23
C CYS A 15 26.37 -17.90 27.77
N LEU A 16 26.25 -19.23 27.74
CA LEU A 16 27.35 -20.15 27.41
C LEU A 16 27.71 -20.18 25.90
N GLU A 17 26.82 -19.70 25.03
CA GLU A 17 26.99 -19.73 23.57
C GLU A 17 26.62 -18.38 22.95
N ALA A 18 27.22 -17.31 23.45
CA ALA A 18 27.01 -15.98 22.90
C ALA A 18 27.93 -15.74 21.69
N LEU A 19 27.43 -14.97 20.72
CA LEU A 19 28.10 -14.64 19.46
C LEU A 19 28.73 -13.26 19.56
N ASN A 20 29.92 -13.06 19.00
CA ASN A 20 30.56 -11.75 18.94
C ASN A 20 29.81 -10.82 17.96
N ILE A 21 29.33 -9.68 18.45
CA ILE A 21 28.54 -8.72 17.64
C ILE A 21 29.37 -8.13 16.48
N PHE A 22 30.68 -7.96 16.66
CA PHE A 22 31.56 -7.25 15.72
C PHE A 22 32.18 -8.16 14.66
N GLU A 23 32.23 -9.47 14.91
CA GLU A 23 32.90 -10.44 14.02
C GLU A 23 31.92 -11.35 13.27
N GLU A 24 30.79 -11.70 13.90
CA GLU A 24 29.91 -12.74 13.39
C GLU A 24 28.99 -12.25 12.27
N LYS A 25 28.72 -13.17 11.34
CA LYS A 25 27.78 -12.96 10.23
C LYS A 25 26.67 -13.98 10.28
N VAL A 26 25.47 -13.55 9.94
CA VAL A 26 24.28 -14.40 9.90
C VAL A 26 23.59 -14.28 8.55
N THR A 27 22.91 -15.34 8.15
CA THR A 27 22.12 -15.34 6.92
C THR A 27 20.71 -14.85 7.25
N VAL A 28 20.30 -13.74 6.64
CA VAL A 28 18.98 -13.13 6.77
C VAL A 28 18.44 -12.84 5.36
N LEU A 29 17.22 -13.26 5.05
CA LEU A 29 16.61 -13.11 3.71
C LEU A 29 17.53 -13.58 2.56
N ASN A 30 18.22 -14.72 2.74
CA ASN A 30 19.20 -15.30 1.80
C ASN A 30 20.44 -14.43 1.53
N LYS A 31 20.73 -13.46 2.40
CA LYS A 31 21.92 -12.60 2.33
C LYS A 31 22.76 -12.75 3.61
N GLN A 32 24.08 -12.73 3.47
CA GLN A 32 25.01 -12.64 4.58
C GLN A 32 25.06 -11.20 5.09
N VAL A 33 24.70 -10.98 6.35
CA VAL A 33 24.69 -9.67 7.01
C VAL A 33 25.44 -9.78 8.34
N THR A 34 26.17 -8.74 8.75
CA THR A 34 26.89 -8.76 10.02
C THR A 34 25.93 -8.60 11.20
N LEU A 35 26.26 -9.18 12.36
CA LEU A 35 25.47 -8.94 13.58
C LEU A 35 25.47 -7.47 13.98
N LEU A 36 26.59 -6.77 13.77
CA LEU A 36 26.69 -5.33 13.99
C LEU A 36 25.64 -4.55 13.19
N ASP A 37 25.52 -4.81 11.88
CA ASP A 37 24.55 -4.12 11.02
C ASP A 37 23.11 -4.39 11.48
N ILE A 38 22.81 -5.64 11.83
CA ILE A 38 21.48 -6.06 12.31
C ILE A 38 21.13 -5.32 13.60
N VAL A 39 22.03 -5.34 14.59
CA VAL A 39 21.78 -4.71 15.89
C VAL A 39 21.73 -3.18 15.75
N ALA A 40 22.62 -2.57 14.96
CA ALA A 40 22.65 -1.13 14.74
C ALA A 40 21.39 -0.63 14.04
N THR A 41 20.88 -1.37 13.06
CA THR A 41 19.63 -1.02 12.34
C THR A 41 18.41 -1.08 13.27
N CYS A 42 18.39 -2.03 14.20
CA CYS A 42 17.28 -2.20 15.14
C CYS A 42 17.43 -1.36 16.42
N LEU A 43 18.55 -0.64 16.59
CA LEU A 43 18.79 0.15 17.78
C LEU A 43 17.93 1.42 17.75
N PRO A 44 17.15 1.71 18.81
CA PRO A 44 16.47 2.99 18.94
C PRO A 44 17.44 4.17 18.86
N SER A 45 17.06 5.24 18.16
CA SER A 45 17.87 6.45 18.02
C SER A 45 18.17 7.18 19.34
N SER A 46 17.43 6.85 20.41
CA SER A 46 17.68 7.34 21.76
C SER A 46 18.89 6.69 22.43
N LEU A 47 19.39 5.58 21.90
CA LEU A 47 20.54 4.86 22.45
C LEU A 47 21.82 5.19 21.65
N PRO A 48 22.99 5.20 22.31
CA PRO A 48 24.27 5.43 21.64
C PRO A 48 24.58 4.30 20.65
N SER A 49 25.23 4.64 19.55
CA SER A 49 25.72 3.66 18.57
C SER A 49 26.65 2.62 19.22
N LEU A 50 26.65 1.39 18.71
CA LEU A 50 27.54 0.34 19.18
C LEU A 50 29.00 0.71 18.88
N ASN A 51 29.88 0.56 19.88
CA ASN A 51 31.31 0.79 19.73
C ASN A 51 32.09 -0.39 20.30
N GLU A 52 33.02 -0.92 19.52
CA GLU A 52 33.87 -2.04 19.92
C GLU A 52 34.75 -1.69 21.12
N ASN A 53 35.10 -0.41 21.29
CA ASN A 53 35.94 0.06 22.39
C ASN A 53 35.15 0.52 23.64
N ASP A 54 33.82 0.36 23.66
CA ASP A 54 33.03 0.71 24.86
C ASP A 54 33.18 -0.34 25.99
N ASP A 55 32.79 0.01 27.23
CA ASP A 55 32.92 -0.89 28.39
C ASP A 55 31.79 -1.92 28.51
N TYR A 56 30.95 -2.05 27.48
CA TYR A 56 29.78 -2.91 27.54
C TYR A 56 30.02 -4.27 26.87
N PRO A 57 29.13 -5.27 27.12
CA PRO A 57 29.31 -6.59 26.54
C PRO A 57 29.39 -6.59 25.00
N LYS A 58 30.34 -7.35 24.46
CA LYS A 58 30.57 -7.47 23.00
C LYS A 58 29.83 -8.66 22.39
N GLN A 59 29.10 -9.40 23.21
CA GLN A 59 28.45 -10.62 22.80
C GLN A 59 26.93 -10.51 22.84
N ILE A 60 26.25 -11.32 22.04
CA ILE A 60 24.80 -11.45 22.00
C ILE A 60 24.40 -12.92 22.01
N CYS A 61 23.47 -13.30 22.88
CA CYS A 61 23.04 -14.69 22.96
C CYS A 61 22.16 -15.08 21.76
N ARG A 62 22.18 -16.37 21.40
CA ARG A 62 21.40 -16.92 20.27
C ARG A 62 19.89 -16.60 20.34
N ILE A 63 19.33 -16.50 21.54
CA ILE A 63 17.92 -16.13 21.75
C ILE A 63 17.70 -14.67 21.34
N CYS A 64 18.56 -13.76 21.77
CA CYS A 64 18.50 -12.35 21.39
C CYS A 64 18.77 -12.16 19.91
N VAL A 65 19.72 -12.89 19.32
CA VAL A 65 19.97 -12.86 17.86
C VAL A 65 18.70 -13.20 17.08
N LYS A 66 18.00 -14.28 17.41
CA LYS A 66 16.73 -14.63 16.75
C LYS A 66 15.69 -13.51 16.85
N LYS A 67 15.57 -12.87 18.02
CA LYS A 67 14.63 -11.75 18.22
C LYS A 67 15.01 -10.52 17.40
N VAL A 68 16.29 -10.16 17.35
CA VAL A 68 16.76 -9.00 16.59
C VAL A 68 16.68 -9.25 15.09
N ILE A 69 16.95 -10.48 14.61
CA ILE A 69 16.73 -10.84 13.20
C ILE A 69 15.28 -10.61 12.79
N LEU A 70 14.30 -11.05 13.60
CA LEU A 70 12.89 -10.79 13.32
C LEU A 70 12.56 -9.29 13.23
N ALA A 71 13.13 -8.48 14.13
CA ALA A 71 12.97 -7.03 14.09
C ALA A 71 13.61 -6.41 12.85
N TYR A 72 14.78 -6.91 12.44
CA TYR A 72 15.50 -6.45 11.25
C TYR A 72 14.73 -6.77 9.96
N GLU A 73 14.22 -7.99 9.81
CA GLU A 73 13.41 -8.39 8.65
C GLU A 73 12.14 -7.54 8.54
N PHE A 74 11.47 -7.30 9.67
CA PHE A 74 10.32 -6.40 9.72
C PHE A 74 10.71 -4.98 9.28
N HIS A 75 11.81 -4.44 9.81
CA HIS A 75 12.26 -3.09 9.49
C HIS A 75 12.61 -2.95 8.00
N ASP A 76 13.38 -3.88 7.45
CA ASP A 76 13.78 -3.88 6.03
C ASP A 76 12.55 -3.96 5.10
N THR A 77 11.61 -4.85 5.42
CA THR A 77 10.36 -4.99 4.67
C THR A 77 9.52 -3.72 4.76
N TRP A 78 9.41 -3.11 5.95
CA TRP A 78 8.67 -1.88 6.17
C TRP A 78 9.24 -0.70 5.38
N ILE A 79 10.56 -0.50 5.42
CA ILE A 79 11.23 0.57 4.69
C ILE A 79 11.05 0.39 3.18
N THR A 80 11.21 -0.84 2.69
CA THR A 80 10.99 -1.19 1.28
C THR A 80 9.56 -0.86 0.83
N ALA A 81 8.56 -1.36 1.55
CA ALA A 81 7.16 -1.09 1.24
C ALA A 81 6.84 0.41 1.31
N HIS A 82 7.37 1.12 2.30
CA HIS A 82 7.17 2.56 2.44
C HIS A 82 7.78 3.35 1.26
N ALA A 83 8.94 2.94 0.75
CA ALA A 83 9.54 3.53 -0.44
C ALA A 83 8.66 3.32 -1.69
N GLU A 84 8.14 2.09 -1.88
CA GLU A 84 7.23 1.77 -2.98
C GLU A 84 5.93 2.58 -2.92
N PHE A 85 5.33 2.71 -1.73
CA PHE A 85 4.15 3.54 -1.52
C PHE A 85 4.40 5.01 -1.90
N ASN A 86 5.55 5.57 -1.53
CA ASN A 86 5.89 6.95 -1.89
C ASN A 86 6.02 7.16 -3.40
N VAL A 87 6.57 6.17 -4.12
CA VAL A 87 6.64 6.19 -5.58
C VAL A 87 5.22 6.11 -6.16
N ALA A 88 4.39 5.18 -5.69
CA ALA A 88 3.01 5.02 -6.14
C ALA A 88 2.18 6.30 -5.92
N LEU A 89 2.32 6.97 -4.77
CA LEU A 89 1.66 8.24 -4.47
C LEU A 89 2.07 9.34 -5.45
N LYS A 90 3.35 9.44 -5.81
CA LYS A 90 3.82 10.41 -6.81
C LYS A 90 3.20 10.16 -8.19
N PHE A 91 3.04 8.91 -8.60
CA PHE A 91 2.35 8.55 -9.85
C PHE A 91 0.86 8.90 -9.79
N GLU A 92 0.19 8.64 -8.68
CA GLU A 92 -1.23 8.95 -8.48
C GLU A 92 -1.50 10.45 -8.53
N GLN A 93 -0.66 11.26 -7.88
CA GLN A 93 -0.72 12.73 -7.95
C GLN A 93 -0.50 13.25 -9.37
N ARG A 94 0.47 12.70 -10.12
CA ARG A 94 0.70 13.06 -11.53
C ARG A 94 -0.50 12.72 -12.40
N ARG A 95 -1.08 11.53 -12.23
CA ARG A 95 -2.29 11.10 -12.93
C ARG A 95 -3.45 12.06 -12.66
N LYS A 96 -3.70 12.42 -11.41
CA LYS A 96 -4.72 13.43 -11.04
C LYS A 96 -4.51 14.78 -11.74
N ARG A 97 -3.27 15.29 -11.77
CA ARG A 97 -2.94 16.55 -12.49
C ARG A 97 -3.18 16.46 -13.99
N SER A 98 -2.81 15.33 -14.61
CA SER A 98 -3.02 15.11 -16.06
C SER A 98 -4.51 15.02 -16.45
N LEU A 99 -5.35 14.47 -15.56
CA LEU A 99 -6.78 14.44 -15.77
C LEU A 99 -7.39 15.84 -15.64
N ALA A 100 -6.96 16.62 -14.64
CA ALA A 100 -7.41 17.99 -14.44
C ALA A 100 -7.10 18.90 -15.64
N SER A 101 -5.90 18.78 -16.24
CA SER A 101 -5.52 19.56 -17.43
C SER A 101 -6.28 19.17 -18.69
N ARG A 102 -6.65 17.88 -18.89
CA ARG A 102 -7.51 17.46 -20.01
C ARG A 102 -8.91 18.06 -19.94
N THR A 103 -9.46 18.27 -18.74
CA THR A 103 -10.79 18.90 -18.58
C THR A 103 -10.83 20.39 -18.92
N GLN A 104 -9.69 21.09 -18.92
CA GLN A 104 -9.64 22.53 -19.23
C GLN A 104 -9.21 22.84 -20.67
N ALA A 105 -8.65 21.87 -21.40
CA ALA A 105 -8.23 22.02 -22.79
C ALA A 105 -9.30 21.49 -23.77
N LYS A 106 -10.46 22.15 -23.83
CA LYS A 106 -11.25 22.22 -25.07
C LYS A 106 -11.19 23.66 -25.57
N PRO A 107 -10.24 24.01 -26.45
CA PRO A 107 -10.36 25.27 -27.17
C PRO A 107 -11.64 25.19 -28.02
N LYS A 108 -12.57 26.12 -27.80
CA LYS A 108 -13.59 26.44 -28.80
C LYS A 108 -12.82 26.93 -30.03
N VAL A 109 -12.69 26.07 -31.02
CA VAL A 109 -12.29 26.48 -32.36
C VAL A 109 -13.50 27.22 -32.93
N ASP A 110 -13.51 28.55 -32.78
CA ASP A 110 -14.42 29.42 -33.53
C ASP A 110 -13.95 29.41 -34.99
N TYR A 111 -14.65 28.64 -35.82
CA TYR A 111 -14.51 28.76 -37.28
C TYR A 111 -15.17 30.08 -37.72
N PRO A 112 -14.47 30.96 -38.46
CA PRO A 112 -15.09 32.15 -39.01
C PRO A 112 -16.08 31.74 -40.11
N ALA A 113 -17.34 32.12 -39.95
CA ALA A 113 -18.38 31.98 -40.96
C ALA A 113 -18.14 32.96 -42.11
N TYR A 114 -18.04 32.46 -43.35
CA TYR A 114 -18.23 33.24 -44.57
C TYR A 114 -19.07 32.43 -45.59
N PRO A 115 -19.80 33.11 -46.51
CA PRO A 115 -21.13 32.72 -46.94
C PRO A 115 -21.19 31.86 -48.21
N THR A 116 -22.35 31.20 -48.30
CA THR A 116 -22.92 30.38 -49.38
C THR A 116 -22.66 30.88 -50.81
N ARG A 117 -22.10 30.02 -51.68
CA ARG A 117 -22.53 29.90 -53.09
C ARG A 117 -21.99 28.63 -53.79
N GLY A 118 -22.91 27.80 -54.27
CA GLY A 118 -22.89 27.18 -55.61
C GLY A 118 -21.91 26.04 -55.91
N ASP A 119 -22.52 24.93 -56.30
CA ASP A 119 -22.05 23.91 -57.24
C ASP A 119 -21.23 22.70 -56.74
N ALA A 120 -21.81 21.54 -57.04
CA ALA A 120 -21.39 20.19 -56.75
C ALA A 120 -20.27 19.72 -57.68
N ILE A 121 -19.29 18.98 -57.16
CA ILE A 121 -18.66 17.85 -57.86
C ILE A 121 -18.22 16.82 -56.80
N GLU A 122 -18.66 15.57 -57.00
CA GLU A 122 -18.26 14.36 -56.26
C GLU A 122 -16.79 14.02 -56.54
N ASP A 123 -16.02 13.63 -55.52
CA ASP A 123 -15.11 12.48 -55.61
C ASP A 123 -14.56 12.14 -54.21
N ALA A 124 -14.98 11.00 -53.67
CA ALA A 124 -14.52 10.46 -52.40
C ALA A 124 -13.73 9.18 -52.64
N HIS A 125 -12.43 9.33 -52.90
CA HIS A 125 -11.48 8.24 -52.78
C HIS A 125 -11.05 8.07 -51.30
N GLN A 126 -11.26 6.85 -50.83
CA GLN A 126 -10.88 6.28 -49.53
C GLN A 126 -9.38 5.98 -49.42
N THR A 127 -8.97 5.68 -48.17
CA THR A 127 -7.74 5.00 -47.68
C THR A 127 -6.49 5.89 -47.62
N ASP A 128 -5.64 5.87 -46.60
CA ASP A 128 -5.57 5.18 -45.31
C ASP A 128 -4.51 5.97 -44.50
N ASP A 129 -4.74 6.31 -43.23
CA ASP A 129 -3.67 6.33 -42.24
C ASP A 129 -4.24 6.42 -40.82
N SER A 130 -4.11 5.29 -40.12
CA SER A 130 -4.49 5.04 -38.73
C SER A 130 -3.29 5.27 -37.81
N PRO A 131 -3.48 5.88 -36.62
CA PRO A 131 -2.74 5.53 -35.44
C PRO A 131 -3.57 4.57 -34.57
N ASN A 132 -3.06 3.34 -34.45
CA ASN A 132 -3.51 2.25 -33.60
C ASN A 132 -3.99 2.70 -32.22
N THR A 133 -5.30 2.61 -32.00
CA THR A 133 -5.88 2.52 -30.66
C THR A 133 -6.21 1.05 -30.41
N VAL A 134 -5.42 0.37 -29.58
CA VAL A 134 -5.71 -1.01 -29.16
C VAL A 134 -6.95 -0.97 -28.27
N VAL A 135 -8.10 -1.28 -28.87
CA VAL A 135 -9.36 -1.50 -28.16
C VAL A 135 -9.33 -2.93 -27.62
N PHE A 136 -9.19 -3.09 -26.31
CA PHE A 136 -9.47 -4.37 -25.66
C PHE A 136 -10.96 -4.65 -25.76
N LYS A 137 -11.32 -5.50 -26.72
CA LYS A 137 -12.63 -6.15 -26.83
C LYS A 137 -12.71 -7.18 -25.70
N ILE A 138 -13.30 -6.79 -24.57
CA ILE A 138 -13.74 -7.76 -23.57
C ILE A 138 -15.20 -8.07 -23.91
N GLU A 139 -15.44 -9.30 -24.36
CA GLU A 139 -16.77 -9.85 -24.56
C GLU A 139 -17.55 -9.85 -23.25
N PRO A 140 -18.80 -9.35 -23.23
CA PRO A 140 -19.67 -9.50 -22.08
C PRO A 140 -20.33 -10.88 -22.15
N GLU A 141 -19.69 -11.90 -21.57
CA GLU A 141 -20.40 -13.13 -21.23
C GLU A 141 -21.30 -12.89 -20.02
N THR A 142 -22.58 -12.71 -20.32
CA THR A 142 -23.74 -13.27 -19.61
C THR A 142 -23.77 -13.10 -18.09
N ALA A 143 -24.14 -11.90 -17.65
CA ALA A 143 -24.81 -11.74 -16.37
C ALA A 143 -26.21 -12.41 -16.44
N PRO A 144 -26.61 -13.26 -15.48
CA PRO A 144 -28.01 -13.60 -15.34
C PRO A 144 -28.79 -12.35 -14.91
N SER A 145 -29.89 -12.17 -15.65
CA SER A 145 -30.93 -11.17 -15.55
C SER A 145 -31.39 -10.87 -14.12
N SER A 146 -31.69 -9.59 -13.93
CA SER A 146 -32.50 -8.95 -12.90
C SER A 146 -33.33 -9.84 -11.97
N THR A 147 -33.22 -9.56 -10.67
CA THR A 147 -34.38 -9.13 -9.90
C THR A 147 -33.99 -7.88 -9.13
N ASP A 148 -34.56 -6.77 -9.57
CA ASP A 148 -34.65 -5.51 -8.85
C ASP A 148 -35.53 -5.77 -7.63
N VAL A 149 -34.94 -6.31 -6.55
CA VAL A 149 -35.64 -6.38 -5.26
C VAL A 149 -35.40 -5.03 -4.62
N ALA A 150 -36.35 -4.13 -4.86
CA ALA A 150 -36.63 -3.02 -3.97
C ALA A 150 -36.82 -3.60 -2.56
N LEU A 151 -35.73 -3.70 -1.80
CA LEU A 151 -35.81 -4.04 -0.39
C LEU A 151 -36.31 -2.77 0.28
N GLU A 152 -37.62 -2.74 0.51
CA GLU A 152 -38.31 -1.73 1.28
C GLU A 152 -37.50 -1.47 2.56
N LEU A 153 -36.94 -0.26 2.62
CA LEU A 153 -36.39 0.31 3.83
C LEU A 153 -37.54 0.40 4.84
N LEU A 154 -37.65 -0.60 5.71
CA LEU A 154 -38.36 -0.48 6.97
C LEU A 154 -37.58 0.53 7.82
N THR A 155 -37.94 1.79 7.63
CA THR A 155 -37.66 2.90 8.53
C THR A 155 -38.37 2.66 9.85
N ASP A 156 -37.72 1.96 10.77
CA ASP A 156 -37.93 2.16 12.20
C ASP A 156 -36.67 2.83 12.77
N ALA A 157 -36.50 4.09 12.37
CA ALA A 157 -35.58 5.00 13.03
C ALA A 157 -36.24 5.48 14.33
N THR A 158 -36.09 4.71 15.41
CA THR A 158 -36.25 5.28 16.76
C THR A 158 -34.98 6.08 17.09
N PRO A 159 -35.07 7.40 17.33
CA PRO A 159 -33.91 8.21 17.60
C PRO A 159 -33.45 7.96 19.03
N THR A 160 -32.46 7.10 19.20
CA THR A 160 -31.68 7.01 20.45
C THR A 160 -30.48 7.94 20.36
N LYS A 161 -30.20 8.61 21.48
CA LYS A 161 -29.37 9.82 21.64
C LYS A 161 -27.87 9.65 21.38
N ASP A 162 -27.39 8.54 20.82
CA ASP A 162 -25.97 8.30 20.59
C ASP A 162 -25.71 7.84 19.16
N GLY A 163 -24.94 8.65 18.42
CA GLY A 163 -24.24 8.35 17.16
C GLY A 163 -24.95 7.42 16.17
N THR A 164 -25.47 7.98 15.08
CA THR A 164 -26.07 7.30 13.93
C THR A 164 -25.20 6.12 13.43
N SER A 165 -25.44 4.95 13.99
CA SER A 165 -24.81 3.69 13.59
C SER A 165 -25.80 2.89 12.75
N ILE A 166 -25.35 2.49 11.57
CA ILE A 166 -26.10 1.76 10.55
C ILE A 166 -25.77 0.29 10.70
N LYS A 167 -26.76 -0.54 11.01
CA LYS A 167 -26.60 -2.00 11.14
C LYS A 167 -26.56 -2.65 9.76
N CYS A 168 -25.74 -3.68 9.58
CA CYS A 168 -25.85 -4.55 8.41
C CYS A 168 -27.19 -5.30 8.41
N GLY A 169 -27.79 -5.50 7.24
CA GLY A 169 -29.00 -6.30 7.09
C GLY A 169 -28.77 -7.82 7.16
N PHE A 170 -27.52 -8.26 7.04
CA PHE A 170 -27.14 -9.69 6.96
C PHE A 170 -26.37 -10.19 8.19
N CYS A 171 -25.92 -9.29 9.07
CA CYS A 171 -25.19 -9.63 10.29
C CYS A 171 -25.39 -8.59 11.40
N GLU A 172 -24.74 -8.77 12.54
CA GLU A 172 -24.87 -7.87 13.70
C GLU A 172 -23.88 -6.69 13.71
N GLU A 173 -23.03 -6.55 12.68
CA GLU A 173 -22.06 -5.46 12.58
C GLU A 173 -22.74 -4.09 12.37
N ARG A 174 -22.12 -3.05 12.93
CA ARG A 174 -22.60 -1.66 12.89
C ARG A 174 -21.54 -0.72 12.33
N PHE A 175 -21.99 0.25 11.55
CA PHE A 175 -21.12 1.16 10.79
C PHE A 175 -21.54 2.60 10.98
N HIS A 176 -20.58 3.52 11.03
CA HIS A 176 -20.88 4.96 11.14
C HIS A 176 -21.32 5.62 9.83
N THR A 177 -21.15 4.95 8.69
CA THR A 177 -21.56 5.48 7.37
C THR A 177 -22.21 4.41 6.52
N THR A 178 -23.17 4.82 5.67
CA THR A 178 -23.84 3.93 4.70
C THR A 178 -22.84 3.33 3.72
N LYS A 179 -21.78 4.08 3.38
CA LYS A 179 -20.70 3.61 2.50
C LYS A 179 -19.94 2.43 3.10
N ALA A 180 -19.64 2.47 4.40
CA ALA A 180 -18.96 1.37 5.09
C ALA A 180 -19.84 0.13 5.19
N CYS A 181 -21.13 0.29 5.52
CA CYS A 181 -22.09 -0.83 5.52
C CYS A 181 -22.22 -1.47 4.12
N ARG A 182 -22.32 -0.67 3.05
CA ARG A 182 -22.36 -1.18 1.67
C ARG A 182 -21.08 -1.94 1.30
N PHE A 183 -19.91 -1.45 1.73
CA PHE A 183 -18.64 -2.13 1.48
C PHE A 183 -18.59 -3.49 2.19
N HIS A 184 -19.04 -3.53 3.45
CA HIS A 184 -19.16 -4.76 4.20
C HIS A 184 -20.12 -5.76 3.51
N CYS A 185 -21.31 -5.32 3.08
CA CYS A 185 -22.24 -6.20 2.36
C CYS A 185 -21.61 -6.81 1.10
N ARG A 186 -20.87 -6.00 0.33
CA ARG A 186 -20.25 -6.47 -0.91
C ARG A 186 -19.11 -7.46 -0.70
N PHE A 187 -18.32 -7.29 0.36
CA PHE A 187 -17.13 -8.10 0.59
C PHE A 187 -17.37 -9.31 1.49
N VAL A 188 -18.22 -9.17 2.50
CA VAL A 188 -18.49 -10.24 3.48
C VAL A 188 -19.68 -11.08 3.04
N HIS A 189 -20.72 -10.46 2.48
CA HIS A 189 -21.96 -11.14 2.11
C HIS A 189 -22.11 -11.35 0.59
N GLY A 190 -21.26 -10.72 -0.23
CA GLY A 190 -21.32 -10.84 -1.69
C GLY A 190 -22.51 -10.14 -2.34
N VAL A 191 -23.11 -9.15 -1.66
CA VAL A 191 -24.32 -8.42 -2.08
C VAL A 191 -24.02 -6.97 -2.48
#